data_AF-A0A6A6EDI3-F1
#
_entry.id   AF-A0A6A6EDI3-F1
#
_cell.length_a   1.000
_cell.length_b   1.000
_cell.length_c   1.000
_cell.angle_alpha   90.00
_cell.angle_beta   90.00
_cell.angle_gamma   90.00
#
_symmetry.space_group_name_H-M   'P 1'
#
loop_
_entity.id
_entity.type
_entity.pdbx_description
1 polymer ?
#
loop_
_entity_poly.entity_id
_entity_poly.type
_entity_poly.pdbx_seq_one_letter_code
_entity_poly.pdbx_strand_id
1 'polypeptide(L)'
;MNGPDLEPLPIHGQVTTRQISMLDPSPALRFDEPSSMGIVGDAQEISTVPKAPPTKLRKRKALTLRATDWEPYKTQIVELHITQTYRSQKLRQYRSRISQWGLDKNIKPKEMKAIVRKRQQRKLVEDHSRELSFTVRGYNVEPEKIDRWMKRNDVP
;
A
#
# COMPACT_ATOMS: atom_id res chain seq x y z
N MET A 1 45.38 -48.64 -5.29
CA MET A 1 46.16 -47.48 -5.78
C MET A 1 45.19 -46.30 -5.75
N ASN A 2 45.03 -45.65 -4.58
CA ASN A 2 45.80 -44.50 -4.08
C ASN A 2 45.72 -43.30 -5.04
N GLY A 3 45.15 -42.19 -4.55
CA GLY A 3 44.74 -40.96 -5.24
C GLY A 3 45.87 -40.13 -5.89
N PRO A 4 45.63 -38.84 -6.22
CA PRO A 4 45.19 -37.80 -5.27
C PRO A 4 43.93 -37.04 -5.75
N ASP A 5 42.99 -36.61 -4.91
CA ASP A 5 43.08 -35.64 -3.80
C ASP A 5 43.40 -34.21 -4.27
N LEU A 6 42.36 -33.37 -4.39
CA LEU A 6 42.39 -31.91 -4.24
C LEU A 6 40.94 -31.39 -4.14
N GLU A 7 40.36 -31.45 -2.93
CA GLU A 7 39.40 -30.47 -2.43
C GLU A 7 40.16 -29.52 -1.47
N PRO A 8 39.52 -28.50 -0.88
CA PRO A 8 38.72 -27.39 -1.42
C PRO A 8 39.44 -26.06 -1.10
N LEU A 9 38.94 -24.88 -1.50
CA LEU A 9 38.96 -23.72 -0.58
C LEU A 9 37.93 -22.62 -0.94
N PRO A 10 37.42 -21.92 0.10
CA PRO A 10 36.27 -21.02 0.05
C PRO A 10 36.70 -19.57 -0.18
N ILE A 11 35.81 -18.75 -0.73
CA ILE A 11 35.99 -17.29 -0.71
C ILE A 11 34.82 -16.67 0.04
N HIS A 12 34.98 -16.63 1.36
CA HIS A 12 34.28 -15.68 2.23
C HIS A 12 34.87 -14.29 1.97
N GLY A 13 34.17 -13.48 1.19
CA GLY A 13 34.48 -12.07 0.95
C GLY A 13 33.64 -11.14 1.82
N GLN A 14 34.11 -10.97 3.06
CA GLN A 14 33.97 -9.86 4.00
C GLN A 14 32.93 -8.74 3.76
N VAL A 15 32.14 -8.51 4.81
CA VAL A 15 31.38 -7.28 5.10
C VAL A 15 32.33 -6.08 5.13
N THR A 16 32.12 -5.08 4.27
CA THR A 16 32.79 -3.79 4.38
C THR A 16 31.82 -2.77 4.99
N THR A 17 31.94 -2.64 6.31
CA THR A 17 31.45 -1.51 7.10
C THR A 17 32.02 -0.22 6.52
N ARG A 18 31.14 0.71 6.12
CA ARG A 18 31.55 2.07 5.79
C ARG A 18 32.07 2.74 7.06
N GLN A 19 33.38 2.97 7.10
CA GLN A 19 34.02 3.91 8.02
C GLN A 19 33.37 5.28 7.86
N ILE A 20 32.83 5.79 8.96
CA ILE A 20 32.54 7.22 9.13
C ILE A 20 33.87 7.82 9.59
N SER A 21 34.56 8.52 8.71
CA SER A 21 35.74 9.30 9.05
C SER A 21 35.32 10.53 9.85
N MET A 22 35.81 10.59 11.08
CA MET A 22 35.87 11.77 11.92
C MET A 22 36.81 12.81 11.31
N LEU A 23 36.29 14.02 11.11
CA LEU A 23 36.97 15.32 10.96
C LEU A 23 35.93 16.32 11.51
N ASP A 24 36.15 17.25 12.41
CA ASP A 24 37.21 17.62 13.35
C ASP A 24 36.47 18.54 14.37
N PRO A 25 37.00 18.80 15.57
CA PRO A 25 36.32 19.55 16.63
C PRO A 25 36.63 21.06 16.61
N SER A 26 35.67 21.84 17.14
CA SER A 26 35.79 23.21 17.72
C SER A 26 35.27 24.40 16.90
N PRO A 27 34.94 25.56 17.52
CA PRO A 27 34.90 25.85 18.97
C PRO A 27 33.53 26.38 19.46
N ALA A 28 33.36 26.31 20.78
CA ALA A 28 32.29 26.90 21.53
C ALA A 28 32.09 28.40 21.20
N LEU A 29 30.88 28.77 20.79
CA LEU A 29 30.41 30.14 20.89
C LEU A 29 30.31 30.48 22.37
N ARG A 30 31.25 31.33 22.79
CA ARG A 30 31.24 32.01 24.07
C ARG A 30 29.97 32.84 24.14
N PHE A 31 29.11 32.53 25.10
CA PHE A 31 28.14 33.50 25.58
C PHE A 31 28.88 34.37 26.59
N ASP A 32 29.12 35.61 26.19
CA ASP A 32 29.60 36.65 27.10
C ASP A 32 28.59 36.81 28.25
N GLU A 33 29.13 36.78 29.46
CA GLU A 33 28.46 37.20 30.69
C GLU A 33 28.41 38.73 30.71
N PRO A 34 27.23 39.36 30.80
CA PRO A 34 27.14 40.69 31.35
C PRO A 34 26.80 40.63 32.83
N SER A 35 27.78 41.08 33.59
CA SER A 35 27.73 41.47 34.99
C SER A 35 26.44 42.22 35.37
N SER A 36 25.85 41.75 36.46
CA SER A 36 25.23 42.52 37.55
C SER A 36 24.95 44.01 37.33
N MET A 37 23.66 44.38 37.32
CA MET A 37 23.16 45.53 38.08
C MET A 37 21.73 45.25 38.57
N GLY A 38 21.56 45.27 39.89
CA GLY A 38 20.24 45.20 40.52
C GLY A 38 19.49 46.51 40.37
N ILE A 39 18.19 46.40 40.11
CA ILE A 39 17.21 47.46 40.40
C ILE A 39 15.98 46.78 41.02
N VAL A 40 15.70 47.16 42.26
CA VAL A 40 14.50 46.82 43.03
C VAL A 40 13.35 47.64 42.46
N GLY A 41 12.20 47.01 42.20
CA GLY A 41 10.99 47.67 41.71
C GLY A 41 9.77 46.78 41.84
N ASP A 42 8.83 47.25 42.64
CA ASP A 42 7.67 46.59 43.24
C ASP A 42 6.53 46.21 42.28
N ALA A 43 5.68 45.30 42.77
CA ALA A 43 4.27 45.05 42.43
C ALA A 43 3.85 44.45 41.06
N GLN A 44 3.45 43.18 41.14
CA GLN A 44 2.18 42.60 40.62
C GLN A 44 1.85 42.81 39.14
N GLU A 45 2.17 41.82 38.30
CA GLU A 45 1.45 41.60 37.04
C GLU A 45 0.98 40.13 36.95
N ILE A 46 -0.33 39.97 37.12
CA ILE A 46 -1.07 38.71 37.07
C ILE A 46 -0.98 38.08 35.68
N SER A 47 -0.10 37.10 35.52
CA SER A 47 -0.06 36.20 34.35
C SER A 47 -1.37 35.41 34.26
N THR A 48 -2.32 35.95 33.51
CA THR A 48 -3.61 35.32 33.22
C THR A 48 -3.37 34.25 32.15
N VAL A 49 -3.13 33.01 32.58
CA VAL A 49 -2.98 31.86 31.67
C VAL A 49 -4.32 31.66 30.93
N PRO A 50 -4.38 31.72 29.59
CA PRO A 50 -5.62 31.48 28.87
C PRO A 50 -6.05 30.02 29.10
N LYS A 51 -7.25 29.86 29.66
CA LYS A 51 -7.88 28.59 30.00
C LYS A 51 -8.32 27.88 28.70
N ALA A 52 -7.37 27.32 27.96
CA ALA A 52 -7.64 26.53 26.77
C ALA A 52 -8.42 25.26 27.16
N PRO A 53 -9.50 24.89 26.44
CA PRO A 53 -10.27 23.70 26.75
C PRO A 53 -9.37 22.45 26.69
N PRO A 54 -9.46 21.53 27.66
CA PRO A 54 -8.63 20.34 27.70
C PRO A 54 -8.82 19.55 26.41
N THR A 55 -7.76 19.44 25.62
CA THR A 55 -7.76 18.73 24.36
C THR A 55 -7.85 17.24 24.67
N LYS A 56 -9.08 16.69 24.73
CA LYS A 56 -9.30 15.26 24.91
C LYS A 56 -8.54 14.52 23.79
N LEU A 57 -7.48 13.81 24.15
CA LEU A 57 -6.74 12.99 23.21
C LEU A 57 -7.69 11.97 22.60
N ARG A 58 -7.72 11.93 21.27
CA ARG A 58 -8.52 10.94 20.53
C ARG A 58 -8.04 9.54 20.92
N LYS A 59 -8.98 8.66 21.31
CA LYS A 59 -8.68 7.25 21.54
C LYS A 59 -8.03 6.64 20.29
N ARG A 60 -6.99 5.82 20.48
CA ARG A 60 -6.37 5.07 19.38
C ARG A 60 -7.42 4.19 18.72
N LYS A 61 -7.34 4.07 17.39
CA LYS A 61 -8.24 3.17 16.65
C LYS A 61 -7.99 1.73 17.07
N ALA A 62 -9.03 0.89 17.02
CA ALA A 62 -8.86 -0.55 17.16
C ALA A 62 -7.84 -1.07 16.15
N LEU A 63 -7.03 -2.06 16.56
CA LEU A 63 -6.06 -2.70 15.69
C LEU A 63 -6.81 -3.33 14.50
N THR A 64 -6.47 -2.90 13.29
CA THR A 64 -7.03 -3.49 12.08
C THR A 64 -6.39 -4.86 11.87
N LEU A 65 -7.20 -5.91 11.81
CA LEU A 65 -6.74 -7.26 11.49
C LEU A 65 -5.88 -7.26 10.22
N ARG A 66 -4.73 -7.95 10.28
CA ARG A 66 -3.83 -8.12 9.15
C ARG A 66 -4.47 -9.02 8.10
N ALA A 67 -3.94 -9.00 6.88
CA ALA A 67 -4.48 -9.81 5.79
C ALA A 67 -4.42 -11.31 6.11
N THR A 68 -3.34 -11.75 6.75
CA THR A 68 -3.12 -13.14 7.18
C THR A 68 -4.19 -13.63 8.15
N ASP A 69 -4.66 -12.77 9.05
CA ASP A 69 -5.70 -13.10 10.04
C ASP A 69 -7.06 -13.43 9.38
N TRP A 70 -7.23 -13.17 8.08
CA TRP A 70 -8.45 -13.50 7.33
C TRP A 70 -8.42 -14.86 6.63
N GLU A 71 -7.26 -15.53 6.56
CA GLU A 71 -7.15 -16.83 5.90
C GLU A 71 -8.10 -17.91 6.43
N PRO A 72 -8.27 -18.12 7.76
CA PRO A 72 -9.15 -19.18 8.25
C PRO A 72 -10.63 -18.94 7.89
N TYR A 73 -11.00 -17.68 7.67
CA TYR A 73 -12.37 -17.30 7.31
C TYR A 73 -12.58 -17.18 5.80
N LYS A 74 -11.53 -17.35 4.99
CA LYS A 74 -11.60 -17.12 3.54
C LYS A 74 -12.64 -18.01 2.88
N THR A 75 -12.61 -19.31 3.16
CA THR A 75 -13.55 -20.28 2.60
C THR A 75 -15.00 -19.91 2.93
N GLN A 76 -15.29 -19.66 4.20
CA GLN A 76 -16.62 -19.26 4.67
C GLN A 76 -17.09 -17.94 4.04
N ILE A 77 -16.21 -16.95 3.94
CA ILE A 77 -16.54 -15.65 3.34
C ILE A 77 -16.81 -15.80 1.83
N VAL A 78 -16.04 -16.64 1.13
CA VAL A 78 -16.24 -16.92 -0.29
C VAL A 78 -17.54 -17.69 -0.52
N GLU A 79 -17.81 -18.71 0.28
CA GLU A 79 -19.07 -19.46 0.24
C GLU A 79 -20.27 -18.52 0.49
N LEU A 80 -20.20 -17.69 1.52
CA LEU A 80 -21.21 -16.66 1.79
C LEU A 80 -21.34 -15.66 0.63
N HIS A 81 -20.25 -15.31 -0.06
CA HIS A 81 -20.29 -14.40 -1.20
C HIS A 81 -21.05 -15.00 -2.39
N ILE A 82 -20.86 -16.29 -2.65
CA ILE A 82 -21.52 -17.03 -3.73
C ILE A 82 -23.00 -17.26 -3.39
N THR A 83 -23.28 -17.71 -2.16
CA THR A 83 -24.61 -18.14 -1.72
C THR A 83 -25.52 -16.98 -1.33
N GLN A 84 -25.01 -16.03 -0.54
CA GLN A 84 -25.82 -15.00 0.11
C GLN A 84 -25.51 -13.62 -0.43
N THR A 85 -26.11 -13.34 -1.57
CA THR A 85 -25.71 -12.20 -2.38
C THR A 85 -26.06 -10.82 -1.79
N TYR A 86 -27.08 -10.64 -0.90
CA TYR A 86 -27.55 -9.27 -0.58
C TYR A 86 -28.13 -8.94 0.83
N ARG A 87 -27.93 -9.73 1.91
CA ARG A 87 -28.73 -9.52 3.15
C ARG A 87 -28.04 -9.12 4.47
N SER A 88 -26.74 -8.80 4.52
CA SER A 88 -26.09 -8.56 5.83
C SER A 88 -25.22 -7.30 5.91
N GLN A 89 -25.35 -6.52 6.99
CA GLN A 89 -24.55 -5.30 7.21
C GLN A 89 -23.04 -5.57 7.38
N LYS A 90 -22.65 -6.78 7.81
CA LYS A 90 -21.24 -7.26 7.84
C LYS A 90 -20.58 -7.35 6.45
N LEU A 91 -21.34 -7.29 5.36
CA LEU A 91 -20.83 -7.45 3.99
C LEU A 91 -19.80 -6.38 3.60
N ARG A 92 -19.83 -5.16 4.17
CA ARG A 92 -18.85 -4.13 3.77
C ARG A 92 -17.41 -4.52 4.08
N GLN A 93 -17.16 -5.16 5.23
CA GLN A 93 -15.81 -5.62 5.59
C GLN A 93 -15.35 -6.73 4.64
N TYR A 94 -16.24 -7.67 4.31
CA TYR A 94 -15.93 -8.80 3.44
C TYR A 94 -15.76 -8.40 1.98
N ARG A 95 -16.52 -7.41 1.48
CA ARG A 95 -16.36 -6.88 0.10
C ARG A 95 -14.95 -6.41 -0.18
N SER A 96 -14.31 -5.74 0.79
CA SER A 96 -12.91 -5.31 0.65
C SER A 96 -11.98 -6.53 0.51
N ARG A 97 -12.18 -7.58 1.31
CA ARG A 97 -11.38 -8.81 1.25
C ARG A 97 -11.63 -9.62 -0.02
N ILE A 98 -12.88 -9.78 -0.43
CA ILE A 98 -13.27 -10.41 -1.70
C ILE A 98 -12.57 -9.71 -2.87
N SER A 99 -12.52 -8.37 -2.85
CA SER A 99 -11.83 -7.60 -3.88
C SER A 99 -10.30 -7.78 -3.85
N GLN A 100 -9.70 -7.88 -2.66
CA GLN A 100 -8.28 -8.22 -2.49
C GLN A 100 -7.96 -9.63 -2.99
N TRP A 101 -8.87 -10.60 -2.80
CA TRP A 101 -8.74 -11.95 -3.31
C TRP A 101 -9.05 -12.08 -4.81
N GLY A 102 -9.44 -11.00 -5.49
CA GLY A 102 -9.73 -11.00 -6.92
C GLY A 102 -11.06 -11.65 -7.28
N LEU A 103 -11.93 -11.94 -6.31
CA LEU A 103 -13.22 -12.62 -6.51
C LEU A 103 -14.37 -11.64 -6.79
N ASP A 104 -14.06 -10.45 -7.31
CA ASP A 104 -15.08 -9.49 -7.71
C ASP A 104 -15.90 -10.01 -8.89
N LYS A 105 -17.23 -9.95 -8.78
CA LYS A 105 -18.14 -10.26 -9.91
C LYS A 105 -17.99 -9.35 -11.12
N ASN A 106 -17.42 -8.16 -10.93
CA ASN A 106 -17.30 -7.13 -11.95
C ASN A 106 -15.85 -6.98 -12.38
N ILE A 107 -15.63 -7.00 -13.70
CA ILE A 107 -14.34 -6.70 -14.32
C ILE A 107 -13.96 -5.27 -14.00
N LYS A 108 -12.73 -5.05 -13.52
CA LYS A 108 -12.29 -3.72 -13.14
C LYS A 108 -11.99 -2.88 -14.39
N PRO A 109 -12.15 -1.53 -14.33
CA PRO A 109 -11.87 -0.67 -15.48
C PRO A 109 -10.45 -0.84 -16.04
N LYS A 110 -9.45 -1.10 -15.19
CA LYS A 110 -8.08 -1.36 -15.62
C LYS A 110 -7.95 -2.64 -16.45
N GLU A 111 -8.66 -3.70 -16.04
CA GLU A 111 -8.68 -4.99 -16.76
C GLU A 111 -9.42 -4.84 -18.09
N MET A 112 -10.57 -4.14 -18.09
CA MET A 112 -11.33 -3.87 -19.31
C MET A 112 -10.53 -3.01 -20.30
N LYS A 113 -9.81 -1.98 -19.83
CA LYS A 113 -8.91 -1.18 -20.68
C LYS A 113 -7.83 -2.05 -21.34
N ALA A 114 -7.26 -3.01 -20.62
CA ALA A 114 -6.26 -3.92 -21.18
C ALA A 114 -6.86 -4.83 -22.27
N ILE A 115 -8.09 -5.29 -22.07
CA ILE A 115 -8.84 -6.07 -23.07
C ILE A 115 -9.07 -5.24 -24.33
N VAL A 116 -9.62 -4.03 -24.18
CA VAL A 116 -9.89 -3.12 -25.30
C VAL A 116 -8.61 -2.83 -26.07
N ARG A 117 -7.51 -2.52 -25.38
CA ARG A 117 -6.21 -2.30 -25.99
C ARG A 117 -5.74 -3.51 -26.83
N LYS A 118 -5.87 -4.72 -26.29
CA LYS A 118 -5.52 -5.94 -27.04
C LYS A 118 -6.41 -6.15 -28.27
N ARG A 119 -7.71 -5.87 -28.15
CA ARG A 119 -8.66 -5.98 -29.28
C ARG A 119 -8.34 -4.97 -30.38
N GLN A 120 -8.09 -3.71 -30.03
CA GLN A 120 -7.70 -2.66 -30.98
C GLN A 120 -6.36 -2.99 -31.65
N GLN A 121 -5.36 -3.40 -30.88
CA GLN A 121 -4.05 -3.78 -31.42
C GLN A 121 -4.17 -4.93 -32.42
N ARG A 122 -4.99 -5.94 -32.12
CA ARG A 122 -5.20 -7.07 -33.03
C ARG A 122 -5.92 -6.64 -34.30
N LYS A 123 -6.92 -5.76 -34.20
CA LYS A 123 -7.60 -5.18 -35.38
C LYS A 123 -6.61 -4.44 -36.29
N LEU A 124 -5.57 -3.80 -35.76
CA LEU A 124 -4.59 -3.10 -36.59
C LEU A 124 -3.55 -4.03 -37.26
N VAL A 125 -3.28 -5.21 -36.68
CA VAL A 125 -2.17 -6.08 -37.08
C VAL A 125 -2.65 -7.36 -37.79
N GLU A 126 -3.81 -7.89 -37.41
CA GLU A 126 -4.30 -9.21 -37.79
C GLU A 126 -5.76 -9.15 -38.26
N ASP A 127 -6.02 -8.37 -39.31
CA ASP A 127 -7.37 -8.12 -39.85
C ASP A 127 -8.15 -9.37 -40.29
N HIS A 128 -7.47 -10.50 -40.56
CA HIS A 128 -8.11 -11.72 -41.08
C HIS A 128 -8.30 -12.81 -40.00
N SER A 129 -8.07 -12.48 -38.73
CA SER A 129 -8.18 -13.44 -37.62
C SER A 129 -9.57 -13.50 -36.99
N ARG A 130 -9.90 -14.63 -36.36
CA ARG A 130 -11.14 -14.81 -35.57
C ARG A 130 -11.17 -13.88 -34.34
N GLU A 131 -12.38 -13.60 -33.87
CA GLU A 131 -12.60 -12.78 -32.68
C GLU A 131 -11.95 -13.39 -31.41
N LEU A 132 -11.36 -12.52 -30.59
CA LEU A 132 -10.73 -12.91 -29.33
C LEU A 132 -11.77 -13.16 -28.24
N SER A 133 -11.65 -14.29 -27.56
CA SER A 133 -12.30 -14.53 -26.27
C SER A 133 -11.36 -14.13 -25.13
N PHE A 134 -11.86 -13.36 -24.17
CA PHE A 134 -11.07 -12.92 -23.02
C PHE A 134 -11.60 -13.58 -21.75
N THR A 135 -10.69 -14.08 -20.91
CA THR A 135 -11.03 -14.62 -19.59
C THR A 135 -10.37 -13.76 -18.51
N VAL A 136 -11.15 -13.25 -17.58
CA VAL A 136 -10.68 -12.43 -16.44
C VAL A 136 -11.14 -13.08 -15.15
N ARG A 137 -10.21 -13.44 -14.27
CA ARG A 137 -10.50 -14.05 -12.95
C ARG A 137 -11.39 -15.30 -13.07
N GLY A 138 -11.22 -16.08 -14.15
CA GLY A 138 -12.04 -17.26 -14.44
C GLY A 138 -13.38 -16.98 -15.13
N TYR A 139 -13.74 -15.72 -15.35
CA TYR A 139 -14.97 -15.34 -16.06
C TYR A 139 -14.69 -14.99 -17.52
N ASN A 140 -15.48 -15.55 -18.44
CA ASN A 140 -15.45 -15.15 -19.84
C ASN A 140 -16.06 -13.74 -19.98
N VAL A 141 -15.40 -12.88 -20.76
CA VAL A 141 -15.86 -11.54 -21.08
C VAL A 141 -16.51 -11.57 -22.45
N GLU A 142 -17.84 -11.46 -22.48
CA GLU A 142 -18.60 -11.37 -23.71
C GLU A 142 -18.18 -10.14 -24.53
N PRO A 143 -18.07 -10.26 -25.87
CA PRO A 143 -17.67 -9.16 -26.74
C PRO A 143 -18.62 -7.96 -26.64
N GLU A 144 -19.93 -8.20 -26.51
CA GLU A 144 -20.95 -7.16 -26.35
C GLU A 144 -20.71 -6.30 -25.09
N LYS A 145 -20.15 -6.89 -24.02
CA LYS A 145 -19.80 -6.16 -22.80
C LYS A 145 -18.63 -5.21 -23.04
N ILE A 146 -17.69 -5.59 -23.89
CA ILE A 146 -16.56 -4.76 -24.31
C ILE A 146 -17.10 -3.58 -25.13
N ASP A 147 -18.00 -3.83 -26.08
CA ASP A 147 -18.59 -2.81 -26.95
C ASP A 147 -19.39 -1.77 -26.15
N ARG A 148 -20.24 -2.24 -25.21
CA ARG A 148 -20.96 -1.36 -24.29
C ARG A 148 -20.01 -0.52 -23.43
N TRP A 149 -18.89 -1.09 -23.01
CA TRP A 149 -17.90 -0.37 -22.23
C TRP A 149 -17.16 0.69 -23.08
N MET A 150 -16.76 0.36 -24.32
CA MET A 150 -16.15 1.31 -25.25
C MET A 150 -17.08 2.49 -25.53
N LYS A 151 -18.36 2.22 -25.83
CA LYS A 151 -19.40 3.25 -26.04
C LYS A 151 -19.60 4.16 -24.82
N ARG A 152 -19.50 3.64 -23.60
CA ARG A 152 -19.68 4.44 -22.37
C ARG A 152 -18.45 5.30 -22.04
N ASN A 153 -17.27 4.92 -22.52
CA ASN A 153 -16.00 5.59 -22.21
C ASN A 153 -15.46 6.37 -23.42
N ASP A 154 -16.29 6.57 -24.46
CA ASP A 154 -15.94 7.27 -25.70
C ASP A 154 -14.63 6.77 -26.34
N VAL A 155 -14.43 5.45 -26.28
CA VAL A 155 -13.25 4.80 -26.89
C VAL A 155 -13.59 4.38 -28.32
N PRO A 156 -12.80 4.82 -29.33
CA PRO A 156 -13.02 4.48 -30.73
C PRO A 156 -12.71 3.01 -31.09
#